data_AF-A0A9C8N3B8-F1
#
_entry.id   AF-A0A9C8N3B8-F1
#
_cell.length_a   1.000
_cell.length_b   1.000
_cell.length_c   1.000
_cell.angle_alpha   90.00
_cell.angle_beta   90.00
_cell.angle_gamma   90.00
#
_symmetry.space_group_name_H-M   'P 1'
#
loop_
_entity.id
_entity.type
_entity.pdbx_description
1 polymer ?
#
loop_
_entity_poly.entity_id
_entity_poly.type
_entity_poly.pdbx_seq_one_letter_code
_entity_poly.pdbx_strand_id
1 'polypeptide(L)' 'MGNLTRKQYTDLYGPTVGDKFKLADTELVCEIEKDYRVPGDEVVFGGGKTIREGMGQSTQT' A
#
# COMPACT_ATOMS: atom_id res chain seq x y z
N MET A 1 -9.01 -16.40 -0.98
CA MET A 1 -8.18 -15.23 -0.65
C MET A 1 -7.88 -15.21 0.84
N GLY A 2 -6.65 -14.90 1.24
CA GLY A 2 -6.36 -14.59 2.64
C GLY A 2 -7.03 -13.27 3.01
N ASN A 3 -7.60 -13.18 4.22
CA ASN A 3 -8.18 -11.94 4.73
C ASN A 3 -7.16 -11.29 5.66
N LEU A 4 -6.79 -10.05 5.37
CA LEU A 4 -6.01 -9.20 6.27
C LEU A 4 -6.97 -8.27 7.00
N THR A 5 -6.72 -8.04 8.29
CA THR A 5 -7.42 -6.96 8.99
C THR A 5 -6.99 -5.61 8.42
N ARG A 6 -7.88 -4.61 8.49
CA ARG A 6 -7.58 -3.25 8.00
C ARG A 6 -6.29 -2.69 8.59
N LYS A 7 -6.09 -2.87 9.90
CA LYS A 7 -4.87 -2.45 10.60
C LYS A 7 -3.61 -3.11 10.04
N GLN A 8 -3.62 -4.43 9.87
CA GLN A 8 -2.48 -5.16 9.31
C GLN A 8 -2.16 -4.71 7.88
N TYR A 9 -3.19 -4.44 7.08
CA TYR A 9 -3.02 -3.92 5.73
C TYR A 9 -2.35 -2.53 5.76
N THR A 10 -2.84 -1.62 6.61
CA THR A 10 -2.27 -0.28 6.78
C THR A 10 -0.81 -0.33 7.26
N ASP A 11 -0.48 -1.24 8.17
CA ASP A 11 0.89 -1.41 8.69
C ASP A 11 1.87 -1.93 7.60
N LEU A 12 1.38 -2.69 6.62
CA LEU A 12 2.20 -3.28 5.55
C LEU A 12 2.30 -2.40 4.29
N TYR A 13 1.18 -1.81 3.87
CA TYR A 13 1.03 -1.16 2.56
C TYR A 13 0.61 0.31 2.65
N GLY A 14 0.45 0.81 3.87
CA GLY A 14 -0.03 2.16 4.15
C GLY A 14 -1.55 2.29 4.06
N PRO A 15 -2.07 3.49 4.39
CA PRO A 15 -3.50 3.76 4.34
C PRO A 15 -4.09 3.61 2.93
N THR A 16 -5.38 3.33 2.85
CA THR A 16 -6.18 3.25 1.62
C THR A 16 -7.53 3.96 1.81
N VAL A 17 -8.44 3.89 0.83
CA VAL A 17 -9.67 4.70 0.77
C VAL A 17 -10.46 4.69 2.08
N GLY A 18 -10.76 5.89 2.61
CA GLY A 18 -11.49 6.10 3.86
C GLY A 18 -10.61 6.15 5.13
N ASP A 19 -9.32 5.82 5.02
CA ASP A 19 -8.38 6.00 6.14
C ASP A 19 -8.02 7.49 6.29
N LYS A 20 -7.84 7.92 7.55
CA LYS A 20 -7.53 9.31 7.91
C LYS A 20 -6.24 9.40 8.72
N PHE A 21 -5.45 10.45 8.49
CA PHE A 21 -4.23 10.69 9.24
C PHE A 21 -3.96 12.19 9.44
N LYS A 22 -3.26 12.51 10.53
CA LYS A 22 -2.90 13.88 10.92
C LYS A 22 -1.64 14.31 10.18
N LEU A 23 -1.60 15.56 9.73
CA LEU A 23 -0.40 16.14 9.13
C LEU A 23 0.54 16.62 10.22
N ALA A 24 1.53 15.79 10.54
CA ALA A 24 2.54 16.05 11.57
C ALA A 24 1.88 16.46 12.91
N ASP A 25 2.35 17.54 13.52
CA ASP A 25 1.87 18.10 14.78
C ASP A 25 0.69 19.08 14.60
N THR A 26 0.33 19.44 13.37
CA THR A 26 -0.80 20.34 13.07
C THR A 26 -2.16 19.71 13.38
N GLU A 27 -3.23 20.50 13.46
CA GLU A 27 -4.61 20.00 13.63
C GLU A 27 -5.28 19.58 12.32
N LEU A 28 -4.53 19.51 11.22
CA LEU A 28 -5.05 19.14 9.91
C LEU A 28 -5.16 17.61 9.77
N VAL A 29 -6.30 17.13 9.28
CA VAL A 29 -6.57 15.71 9.00
C VAL A 29 -6.85 15.53 7.52
N CYS A 30 -6.12 14.59 6.91
CA CYS A 30 -6.34 14.18 5.52
C CYS A 30 -7.06 12.83 5.46
N GLU A 31 -7.90 12.66 4.45
CA GLU A 31 -8.59 11.41 4.13
C GLU A 31 -8.18 10.92 2.74
N ILE A 32 -7.99 9.61 2.57
CA ILE A 32 -7.73 9.04 1.25
C ILE A 32 -9.04 8.90 0.48
N GLU A 33 -9.19 9.68 -0.58
CA GLU A 33 -10.41 9.69 -1.41
C GLU A 33 -10.44 8.54 -2.43
N LYS A 34 -9.29 8.18 -3.00
CA LYS A 34 -9.17 7.16 -4.06
C LYS A 34 -7.85 6.42 -3.92
N ASP A 35 -7.91 5.11 -4.13
CA ASP A 35 -6.75 4.23 -4.27
C ASP A 35 -6.87 3.54 -5.62
N TYR A 36 -5.84 3.69 -6.46
CA TYR A 36 -5.81 3.13 -7.81
C TYR A 36 -5.12 1.76 -7.87
N ARG A 37 -4.70 1.23 -6.71
CA ARG A 37 -4.06 -0.09 -6.61
C ARG A 37 -5.10 -1.20 -6.59
N VAL A 38 -4.69 -2.40 -6.99
CA VAL A 38 -5.48 -3.63 -6.84
C VAL A 38 -5.08 -4.30 -5.52
N PRO A 39 -6.01 -4.51 -4.57
CA PRO A 39 -5.69 -5.17 -3.31
C PRO A 39 -5.17 -6.60 -3.52
N GLY A 40 -3.98 -6.88 -2.99
CA GLY A 40 -3.25 -8.14 -3.14
C GLY A 40 -2.12 -8.12 -4.19
N ASP A 41 -2.09 -7.11 -5.06
CA ASP A 41 -1.05 -6.92 -6.09
C ASP A 41 -0.13 -5.72 -5.75
N GLU A 42 0.04 -5.43 -4.46
CA GLU A 42 0.87 -4.31 -4.03
C GLU A 42 2.36 -4.52 -4.36
N VAL A 43 2.95 -3.49 -4.95
CA VAL A 43 4.33 -3.49 -5.39
C VAL A 43 5.21 -2.97 -4.25
N VAL A 44 6.05 -3.84 -3.68
CA VAL A 44 6.92 -3.57 -2.53
C VAL A 44 8.32 -4.09 -2.80
N PHE A 45 9.33 -3.27 -2.53
CA PHE A 45 10.73 -3.62 -2.64
C PHE A 45 11.25 -4.32 -1.37
N GLY A 46 12.19 -5.25 -1.53
CA GLY A 46 12.88 -5.90 -0.43
C GLY A 46 13.21 -7.37 -0.70
N GLY A 47 14.01 -7.98 0.17
CA GLY A 47 14.38 -9.39 0.05
C GLY A 47 13.15 -10.29 0.07
N GLY A 48 12.91 -11.04 -1.01
CA GLY A 48 11.77 -11.95 -1.16
C GLY A 48 10.41 -11.27 -1.36
N LYS A 49 10.38 -9.97 -1.69
CA LYS A 49 9.16 -9.19 -1.94
C LYS A 49 8.76 -9.18 -3.42
N THR A 50 7.79 -8.35 -3.79
CA THR A 50 7.10 -8.40 -5.09
C THR A 50 7.89 -7.74 -6.22
N ILE A 51 8.72 -6.72 -5.94
CA ILE A 51 9.66 -6.16 -6.93
C ILE A 51 10.88 -7.06 -7.06
N ARG A 52 10.82 -7.97 -8.02
CA ARG A 52 11.92 -8.82 -8.44
C ARG A 52 11.71 -9.25 -9.89
N GLU A 53 12.82 -9.61 -10.53
CA GLU A 53 12.84 -10.09 -11.91
C GLU A 53 11.89 -11.29 -12.08
N GLY A 54 11.07 -11.25 -13.14
CA GLY A 54 10.03 -12.25 -13.41
C GLY A 54 8.74 -12.11 -12.56
N MET A 55 8.64 -11.10 -11.69
CA MET A 55 7.41 -10.77 -10.94
C MET A 55 6.95 -9.34 -11.24
N GLY A 56 7.06 -8.42 -10.27
CA GLY A 56 6.64 -7.02 -10.44
C GLY A 56 7.59 -6.16 -11.29
N GLN A 57 8.72 -6.71 -11.74
CA GLN A 57 9.69 -6.01 -12.58
C GLN A 57 9.75 -6.63 -13.97
N SER A 58 9.41 -5.85 -14.99
CA SER A 58 9.50 -6.23 -16.41
C SER A 58 10.96 -6.21 -16.88
N THR A 59 11.27 -7.06 -17.86
CA THR A 59 12.57 -7.12 -18.55
C THR A 59 12.57 -6.36 -19.88
N GLN A 60 11.43 -5.77 -20.27
CA GLN A 60 11.32 -4.96 -21.47
C GLN A 60 12.09 -3.65 -21.30
N THR A 61 12.96 -3.36 -22.28
CA THR A 61 13.76 -2.13 -22.38
C THR A 61 13.02 -1.09 -23.22
#